data_AF-A0A428UDI0-F1
#
_entry.id   AF-A0A428UDI0-F1
#
_cell.length_a   1.000
_cell.length_b   1.000
_cell.length_c   1.000
_cell.angle_alpha   90.00
_cell.angle_beta   90.00
_cell.angle_gamma   90.00
#
_symmetry.space_group_name_H-M   'P 1'
#
loop_
_entity.id
_entity.type
_entity.pdbx_description
1 polymer ?
#
loop_
_entity_poly.entity_id
_entity_poly.type
_entity_poly.pdbx_seq_one_letter_code
_entity_poly.pdbx_strand_id
1 'polypeptide(L)'
;MSNRMFTAQLVAMAQDLGIHIDCSAWAIPAWEVGLRRRLAWALYMQDRWGACIHGRPFLIQDSDWDVRLCTVSDYPELGAIDPEANRDHTSPIIVGWDLFMRHIELTQILSDVIRTFYSAAATRTGGTLDQMGVVAAVERAKPLVFRLREWHANLPHRLQLQSTKLRELCANGALHLAHAAVEIALHRALVRIMTPDTPGSLYEVLRSTARAKLQSAIELLGSLRPEHTAAFWGSAAAYQAAEIGSMAGLLWATADSFDEMAWCAARVEELRWALRVRGAAAPFAREALRLLERDIGGLGMVKANPDGIP
;
A
#
# COMPACT_ATOMS: atom_id res chain seq x y z
N MET A 1 5.66 9.15 -22.23
CA MET A 1 5.92 10.05 -21.09
C MET A 1 5.86 9.22 -19.81
N SER A 2 6.88 9.25 -18.94
CA SER A 2 6.88 8.43 -17.72
C SER A 2 5.78 8.91 -16.76
N ASN A 3 5.10 7.99 -16.06
CA ASN A 3 4.06 8.30 -15.05
C ASN A 3 4.54 9.39 -14.07
N ARG A 4 5.82 9.38 -13.67
CA ARG A 4 6.40 10.42 -12.79
C ARG A 4 6.47 11.82 -13.41
N MET A 5 6.76 11.95 -14.70
CA MET A 5 6.83 13.28 -15.33
C MET A 5 5.45 13.94 -15.30
N PHE A 6 4.40 13.14 -15.54
CA PHE A 6 3.03 13.62 -15.44
C PHE A 6 2.67 14.02 -14.00
N THR A 7 2.99 13.18 -13.00
CA THR A 7 2.77 13.56 -11.58
C THR A 7 3.53 14.83 -11.21
N ALA A 8 4.79 15.00 -11.64
CA ALA A 8 5.57 16.20 -11.35
C ALA A 8 4.95 17.46 -11.98
N GLN A 9 4.43 17.37 -13.20
CA GLN A 9 3.70 18.47 -13.83
C GLN A 9 2.40 18.79 -13.08
N LEU A 10 1.65 17.77 -12.65
CA LEU A 10 0.44 17.96 -11.85
C LEU A 10 0.76 18.64 -10.51
N VAL A 11 1.86 18.26 -9.85
CA VAL A 11 2.30 18.90 -8.61
C VAL A 11 2.65 20.37 -8.85
N ALA A 12 3.41 20.68 -9.90
CA ALA A 12 3.74 22.06 -10.24
C ALA A 12 2.47 22.90 -10.53
N MET A 13 1.55 22.39 -11.35
CA MET A 13 0.27 23.07 -11.65
C MET A 13 -0.58 23.26 -10.38
N ALA A 14 -0.63 22.24 -9.51
CA ALA A 14 -1.36 22.32 -8.25
C ALA A 14 -0.73 23.36 -7.31
N GLN A 15 0.60 23.50 -7.32
CA GLN A 15 1.30 24.54 -6.59
C GLN A 15 0.96 25.94 -7.12
N ASP A 16 1.02 26.14 -8.43
CA ASP A 16 0.65 27.41 -9.07
C ASP A 16 -0.80 27.83 -8.79
N LEU A 17 -1.72 26.86 -8.69
CA LEU A 17 -3.13 27.08 -8.37
C LEU A 17 -3.41 27.24 -6.87
N GLY A 18 -2.40 27.07 -6.00
CA GLY A 18 -2.54 27.13 -4.56
C GLY A 18 -3.29 25.94 -3.94
N ILE A 19 -3.34 24.78 -4.61
CA ILE A 19 -4.03 23.57 -4.12
C ILE A 19 -3.41 23.00 -2.85
N HIS A 20 -2.13 23.29 -2.59
CA HIS A 20 -1.37 22.88 -1.41
C HIS A 20 -1.60 23.79 -0.18
N ILE A 21 -2.37 24.87 -0.33
CA ILE A 21 -2.63 25.88 0.72
C ILE A 21 -4.04 25.70 1.29
N ASP A 22 -4.23 25.97 2.58
CA ASP A 22 -5.56 26.01 3.18
C ASP A 22 -6.40 27.15 2.60
N CYS A 23 -7.39 26.77 1.77
CA CYS A 23 -8.33 27.71 1.17
C CYS A 23 -9.58 27.96 2.02
N SER A 24 -9.65 27.49 3.27
CA SER A 24 -10.85 27.61 4.11
C SER A 24 -11.29 29.06 4.38
N ALA A 25 -10.35 30.02 4.36
CA ALA A 25 -10.62 31.44 4.60
C ALA A 25 -10.74 32.26 3.30
N TRP A 26 -10.66 31.62 2.13
CA TRP A 26 -10.70 32.33 0.86
C TRP A 26 -12.13 32.76 0.51
N ALA A 27 -12.26 33.87 -0.23
CA ALA A 27 -13.55 34.37 -0.69
C ALA A 27 -14.05 33.59 -1.93
N ILE A 28 -14.19 32.27 -1.78
CA ILE A 28 -14.66 31.34 -2.83
C ILE A 28 -15.84 30.50 -2.32
N PRO A 29 -16.68 29.95 -3.22
CA PRO A 29 -17.80 29.11 -2.81
C PRO A 29 -17.36 27.86 -2.03
N ALA A 30 -18.18 27.42 -1.07
CA ALA A 30 -17.89 26.25 -0.23
C ALA A 30 -17.64 24.95 -1.04
N TRP A 31 -18.36 24.78 -2.17
CA TRP A 31 -18.15 23.63 -3.04
C TRP A 31 -16.75 23.63 -3.68
N GLU A 32 -16.20 24.81 -3.97
CA GLU A 32 -14.85 24.96 -4.55
C GLU A 32 -13.78 24.67 -3.50
N VAL A 33 -13.95 25.15 -2.25
CA VAL A 33 -13.09 24.79 -1.12
C VAL A 33 -12.99 23.27 -0.97
N GLY A 34 -14.14 22.59 -0.95
CA GLY A 34 -14.20 21.14 -0.84
C GLY A 34 -13.53 20.42 -2.02
N LEU A 35 -13.75 20.88 -3.25
CA LEU A 35 -13.11 20.33 -4.44
C LEU A 35 -11.59 20.49 -4.39
N ARG A 36 -11.07 21.68 -4.05
CA ARG A 36 -9.63 21.95 -3.92
C ARG A 36 -8.99 21.01 -2.92
N ARG A 37 -9.60 20.83 -1.75
CA ARG A 37 -9.10 19.92 -0.70
C ARG A 37 -9.07 18.47 -1.16
N ARG A 38 -10.10 17.98 -1.85
CA ARG A 38 -10.14 16.63 -2.42
C ARG A 38 -9.06 16.43 -3.48
N LEU A 39 -8.88 17.40 -4.38
CA LEU A 39 -7.82 17.36 -5.40
C LEU A 39 -6.43 17.33 -4.76
N ALA A 40 -6.22 18.13 -3.72
CA ALA A 40 -4.96 18.15 -2.99
C ALA A 40 -4.65 16.76 -2.41
N TRP A 41 -5.57 16.17 -1.64
CA TRP A 41 -5.33 14.85 -1.05
C TRP A 41 -5.18 13.73 -2.09
N ALA A 42 -5.91 13.80 -3.21
CA ALA A 42 -5.72 12.87 -4.32
C ALA A 42 -4.29 12.95 -4.89
N LEU A 43 -3.77 14.16 -5.06
CA LEU A 43 -2.42 14.40 -5.53
C LEU A 43 -1.36 13.94 -4.51
N TYR A 44 -1.60 14.22 -3.22
CA TYR A 44 -0.76 13.74 -2.12
C TYR A 44 -0.64 12.21 -2.14
N MET A 45 -1.77 11.50 -2.27
CA MET A 45 -1.76 10.05 -2.41
C MET A 45 -0.96 9.58 -3.62
N GLN A 46 -1.17 10.19 -4.78
CA GLN A 46 -0.44 9.82 -6.00
C GLN A 46 1.08 10.00 -5.85
N ASP A 47 1.53 11.08 -5.19
CA ASP A 47 2.95 11.32 -4.92
C ASP A 47 3.55 10.24 -4.01
N ARG A 48 2.91 9.93 -2.86
CA ARG A 48 3.46 8.98 -1.88
C ARG A 48 3.47 7.55 -2.36
N TRP A 49 2.38 7.09 -2.96
CA TRP A 49 2.33 5.76 -3.54
C TRP A 49 3.29 5.64 -4.74
N GLY A 50 3.37 6.67 -5.58
CA GLY A 50 4.33 6.71 -6.68
C GLY A 50 5.79 6.65 -6.22
N ALA A 51 6.12 7.36 -5.13
CA ALA A 51 7.44 7.35 -4.51
C ALA A 51 7.79 5.98 -3.90
N CYS A 52 6.86 5.36 -3.17
CA CYS A 52 7.02 4.02 -2.60
C CYS A 52 7.40 3.00 -3.67
N ILE A 53 6.64 2.96 -4.74
CA ILE A 53 6.75 1.97 -5.82
C ILE A 53 8.09 2.05 -6.54
N HIS A 54 8.57 3.27 -6.79
CA HIS A 54 9.75 3.47 -7.63
C HIS A 54 11.02 3.74 -6.83
N GLY A 55 10.95 3.72 -5.48
CA GLY A 55 12.07 4.06 -4.61
C GLY A 55 12.57 5.50 -4.81
N ARG A 56 11.66 6.46 -4.94
CA ARG A 56 11.99 7.86 -5.27
C ARG A 56 11.63 8.83 -4.14
N PRO A 57 12.25 10.01 -4.07
CA PRO A 57 11.82 11.07 -3.17
C PRO A 57 10.41 11.56 -3.52
N PHE A 58 9.70 12.02 -2.48
CA PHE A 58 8.43 12.75 -2.59
C PHE A 58 8.63 14.06 -3.35
N LEU A 59 7.66 14.39 -4.19
CA LEU A 59 7.57 15.67 -4.88
C LEU A 59 7.01 16.73 -3.94
N ILE A 60 6.04 16.37 -3.10
CA ILE A 60 5.40 17.26 -2.13
C ILE A 60 6.18 17.21 -0.82
N GLN A 61 6.72 18.37 -0.40
CA GLN A 61 7.32 18.55 0.91
C GLN A 61 6.24 18.79 1.96
N ASP A 62 6.32 18.09 3.10
CA ASP A 62 5.34 18.28 4.19
C ASP A 62 5.46 19.64 4.87
N SER A 63 6.64 20.28 4.81
CA SER A 63 6.81 21.65 5.33
C SER A 63 5.97 22.67 4.58
N ASP A 64 5.62 22.36 3.33
CA ASP A 64 4.91 23.24 2.41
C ASP A 64 3.47 22.73 2.19
N TRP A 65 2.99 21.83 3.06
CA TRP A 65 1.65 21.25 3.01
C TRP A 65 0.77 21.82 4.12
N ASP A 66 -0.17 22.69 3.76
CA ASP A 66 -1.07 23.36 4.71
C ASP A 66 -2.52 22.84 4.61
N VAL A 67 -2.78 21.86 3.73
CA VAL A 67 -4.14 21.39 3.47
C VAL A 67 -4.67 20.54 4.63
N ARG A 68 -5.78 20.99 5.22
CA ARG A 68 -6.52 20.25 6.27
C ARG A 68 -7.11 18.95 5.75
N LEU A 69 -7.40 18.02 6.65
CA LEU A 69 -8.15 16.80 6.32
C LEU A 69 -9.54 17.14 5.76
N CYS A 70 -9.99 16.31 4.82
CA CYS A 70 -11.34 16.40 4.28
C CYS A 70 -12.40 16.11 5.34
N THR A 71 -13.51 16.86 5.28
CA THR A 71 -14.70 16.70 6.11
C THR A 71 -15.92 16.43 5.23
N VAL A 72 -17.01 15.94 5.80
CA VAL A 72 -18.24 15.61 5.05
C VAL A 72 -18.75 16.80 4.23
N SER A 73 -18.54 18.03 4.71
CA SER A 73 -18.87 19.28 4.00
C SER A 73 -18.12 19.48 2.68
N ASP A 74 -16.98 18.81 2.48
CA ASP A 74 -16.14 18.95 1.28
C ASP A 74 -16.66 18.08 0.11
N TYR A 75 -17.72 17.31 0.34
CA TYR A 75 -18.40 16.48 -0.66
C TYR A 75 -19.92 16.73 -0.61
N PRO A 76 -20.40 17.78 -1.30
CA PRO A 76 -21.80 18.22 -1.23
C PRO A 76 -22.83 17.13 -1.54
N GLU A 77 -22.47 16.16 -2.38
CA GLU A 77 -23.34 15.05 -2.76
C GLU A 77 -23.67 14.10 -1.59
N LEU A 78 -22.90 14.15 -0.48
CA LEU A 78 -23.25 13.43 0.75
C LEU A 78 -24.48 14.02 1.43
N GLY A 79 -24.63 15.35 1.39
CA GLY A 79 -25.77 16.06 2.00
C GLY A 79 -27.08 15.90 1.24
N ALA A 80 -27.02 15.45 -0.02
CA ALA A 80 -28.18 15.19 -0.86
C ALA A 80 -28.76 13.77 -0.70
N ILE A 81 -28.17 12.94 0.17
CA ILE A 81 -28.60 11.56 0.40
C ILE A 81 -29.74 11.56 1.43
N ASP A 82 -30.92 11.13 1.00
CA ASP A 82 -32.08 10.94 1.89
C ASP A 82 -31.79 9.85 2.95
N PRO A 83 -31.78 10.18 4.25
CA PRO A 83 -31.57 9.21 5.33
C PRO A 83 -32.68 8.15 5.38
N GLU A 84 -33.91 8.48 4.98
CA GLU A 84 -35.06 7.60 5.09
C GLU A 84 -35.13 6.56 3.97
N ALA A 85 -34.62 6.88 2.78
CA ALA A 85 -34.55 5.97 1.63
C ALA A 85 -33.45 4.89 1.76
N ASN A 86 -32.54 5.02 2.74
CA ASN A 86 -31.31 4.24 2.84
C ASN A 86 -31.21 3.33 4.08
N ARG A 87 -32.34 2.98 4.72
CA ARG A 87 -32.35 2.21 5.99
C ARG A 87 -31.57 0.88 5.94
N ASP A 88 -31.47 0.26 4.76
CA ASP A 88 -30.63 -0.94 4.52
C ASP A 88 -29.56 -0.74 3.42
N HIS A 89 -29.48 0.45 2.81
CA HIS A 89 -28.72 0.69 1.59
C HIS A 89 -27.55 1.64 1.86
N THR A 90 -26.36 1.11 2.14
CA THR A 90 -25.15 1.93 2.12
C THR A 90 -24.95 2.48 0.70
N SER A 91 -25.22 3.77 0.48
CA SER A 91 -25.07 4.41 -0.83
C SER A 91 -23.62 4.30 -1.35
N PRO A 92 -23.40 3.99 -2.65
CA PRO A 92 -22.08 3.97 -3.26
C PRO A 92 -21.30 5.30 -3.15
N ILE A 93 -22.00 6.41 -2.94
CA ILE A 93 -21.37 7.72 -2.70
C ILE A 93 -20.71 7.75 -1.32
N ILE A 94 -21.44 7.32 -0.29
CA ILE A 94 -20.87 7.17 1.05
C ILE A 94 -19.73 6.15 0.94
N VAL A 95 -19.97 5.01 0.25
CA VAL A 95 -18.99 4.12 -0.41
C VAL A 95 -17.59 4.72 -0.62
N GLY A 96 -17.52 5.46 -1.71
CA GLY A 96 -16.32 6.13 -2.19
C GLY A 96 -15.77 7.17 -1.21
N TRP A 97 -16.62 7.88 -0.48
CA TRP A 97 -16.16 8.86 0.50
C TRP A 97 -15.33 8.23 1.61
N ASP A 98 -15.84 7.20 2.30
CA ASP A 98 -15.06 6.60 3.39
C ASP A 98 -13.81 5.90 2.83
N LEU A 99 -13.89 5.29 1.63
CA LEU A 99 -12.71 4.73 0.96
C LEU A 99 -11.64 5.80 0.73
N PHE A 100 -12.02 6.97 0.23
CA PHE A 100 -11.12 8.09 0.00
C PHE A 100 -10.48 8.57 1.31
N MET A 101 -11.28 8.76 2.37
CA MET A 101 -10.78 9.15 3.69
C MET A 101 -9.82 8.13 4.29
N ARG A 102 -10.17 6.84 4.24
CA ARG A 102 -9.30 5.77 4.74
C ARG A 102 -8.00 5.66 3.94
N HIS A 103 -8.04 5.86 2.62
CA HIS A 103 -6.84 5.92 1.80
C HIS A 103 -5.93 7.10 2.16
N ILE A 104 -6.49 8.28 2.48
CA ILE A 104 -5.71 9.43 2.97
C ILE A 104 -4.95 9.06 4.23
N GLU A 105 -5.66 8.55 5.24
CA GLU A 105 -5.07 8.17 6.53
C GLU A 105 -3.95 7.13 6.36
N LEU A 106 -4.21 6.10 5.56
CA LEU A 106 -3.23 5.05 5.29
C LEU A 106 -2.00 5.61 4.55
N THR A 107 -2.20 6.57 3.65
CA THR A 107 -1.11 7.23 2.90
C THR A 107 -0.25 8.08 3.84
N GLN A 108 -0.82 8.71 4.85
CA GLN A 108 -0.05 9.41 5.88
C GLN A 108 0.83 8.43 6.67
N ILE A 109 0.30 7.27 7.05
CA ILE A 109 1.09 6.21 7.70
C ILE A 109 2.22 5.74 6.77
N LEU A 110 1.92 5.45 5.50
CA LEU A 110 2.92 5.08 4.50
C LEU A 110 4.03 6.14 4.39
N SER A 111 3.67 7.42 4.40
CA SER A 111 4.63 8.52 4.34
C SER A 111 5.66 8.44 5.48
N ASP A 112 5.19 8.16 6.70
CA ASP A 112 6.05 8.01 7.88
C ASP A 112 6.93 6.75 7.78
N VAL A 113 6.39 5.64 7.27
CA VAL A 113 7.17 4.42 6.98
C VAL A 113 8.31 4.75 6.00
N ILE A 114 8.01 5.42 4.89
CA ILE A 114 9.01 5.71 3.85
C ILE A 114 10.09 6.65 4.39
N ARG A 115 9.73 7.71 5.12
CA ARG A 115 10.71 8.64 5.69
C ARG A 115 11.64 7.95 6.68
N THR A 116 11.09 7.07 7.50
CA THR A 116 11.84 6.37 8.54
C THR A 116 12.77 5.31 7.95
N PHE A 117 12.29 4.53 6.98
CA PHE A 117 12.98 3.29 6.57
C PHE A 117 13.48 3.25 5.12
N TYR A 118 13.06 4.20 4.28
CA TYR A 118 13.31 4.16 2.83
C TYR A 118 13.93 5.44 2.28
N SER A 119 14.29 6.41 3.13
CA SER A 119 15.05 7.57 2.67
C SER A 119 16.46 7.17 2.21
N ALA A 120 17.07 7.97 1.32
CA ALA A 120 18.43 7.72 0.86
C ALA A 120 19.45 7.76 2.01
N ALA A 121 19.22 8.64 3.00
CA ALA A 121 20.03 8.71 4.21
C ALA A 121 19.87 7.47 5.11
N ALA A 122 18.65 6.93 5.20
CA ALA A 122 18.36 5.72 5.96
C ALA A 122 19.03 4.48 5.35
N THR A 123 19.00 4.36 4.02
CA THR A 123 19.30 3.10 3.30
C THR A 123 20.70 2.99 2.68
N ARG A 124 21.46 4.09 2.60
CA ARG A 124 22.87 4.03 2.15
C ARG A 124 23.70 3.18 3.12
N THR A 125 24.76 2.54 2.61
CA THR A 125 25.73 1.84 3.46
C THR A 125 26.33 2.81 4.49
N GLY A 126 26.28 2.40 5.76
CA GLY A 126 26.67 3.23 6.90
C GLY A 126 25.69 4.38 7.18
N GLY A 127 24.46 4.29 6.67
CA GLY A 127 23.39 5.27 6.84
C GLY A 127 22.72 5.20 8.21
N THR A 128 21.63 5.95 8.39
CA THR A 128 20.97 6.09 9.69
C THR A 128 20.46 4.75 10.25
N LEU A 129 19.96 3.84 9.39
CA LEU A 129 19.47 2.53 9.86
C LEU A 129 20.62 1.62 10.30
N ASP A 130 21.73 1.60 9.56
CA ASP A 130 22.91 0.83 9.93
C ASP A 130 23.51 1.34 11.25
N GLN A 131 23.56 2.66 11.42
CA GLN A 131 24.09 3.30 12.63
C GLN A 131 23.23 3.03 13.87
N MET A 132 21.91 3.00 13.73
CA MET A 132 21.01 2.78 14.87
C MET A 132 20.85 1.29 15.22
N GLY A 133 21.02 0.41 14.23
CA GLY A 133 20.87 -1.04 14.38
C GLY A 133 19.42 -1.51 14.49
N VAL A 134 19.25 -2.84 14.42
CA VAL A 134 17.95 -3.51 14.35
C VAL A 134 17.06 -3.24 15.56
N VAL A 135 17.60 -3.18 16.78
CA VAL A 135 16.82 -2.95 18.00
C VAL A 135 16.16 -1.56 17.97
N ALA A 136 16.93 -0.51 17.68
CA ALA A 136 16.39 0.83 17.59
C ALA A 136 15.42 1.00 16.40
N ALA A 137 15.68 0.33 15.27
CA ALA A 137 14.77 0.30 14.13
C ALA A 137 13.41 -0.32 14.51
N VAL A 138 13.40 -1.39 15.29
CA VAL A 138 12.17 -2.02 15.81
C VAL A 138 11.43 -1.07 16.75
N GLU A 139 12.12 -0.37 17.65
CA GLU A 139 11.47 0.64 18.51
C GLU A 139 10.81 1.76 17.69
N ARG A 140 11.43 2.17 16.57
CA ARG A 140 10.82 3.14 15.64
C ARG A 140 9.63 2.56 14.86
N ALA A 141 9.65 1.26 14.58
CA ALA A 141 8.56 0.59 13.87
C ALA A 141 7.31 0.38 14.75
N LYS A 142 7.46 0.15 16.06
CA LYS A 142 6.35 -0.09 16.99
C LYS A 142 5.18 0.89 16.87
N PRO A 143 5.37 2.23 16.91
CA PRO A 143 4.24 3.16 16.76
C PRO A 143 3.56 3.07 15.39
N LEU A 144 4.30 2.74 14.33
CA LEU A 144 3.75 2.57 12.98
C LEU A 144 2.93 1.27 12.88
N VAL A 145 3.43 0.17 13.44
CA VAL A 145 2.69 -1.10 13.55
C VAL A 145 1.39 -0.89 14.34
N PHE A 146 1.45 -0.16 15.46
CA PHE A 146 0.27 0.14 16.26
C PHE A 146 -0.78 0.94 15.46
N ARG A 147 -0.36 2.02 14.79
CA ARG A 147 -1.25 2.84 13.95
C ARG A 147 -1.88 2.04 12.81
N LEU A 148 -1.14 1.14 12.15
CA LEU A 148 -1.71 0.27 11.11
C LEU A 148 -2.78 -0.68 11.67
N ARG A 149 -2.50 -1.31 12.81
CA ARG A 149 -3.47 -2.20 13.48
C ARG A 149 -4.72 -1.45 13.92
N GLU A 150 -4.54 -0.29 14.54
CA GLU A 150 -5.65 0.56 14.97
C GLU A 150 -6.47 1.05 13.78
N TRP A 151 -5.81 1.49 12.71
CA TRP A 151 -6.48 1.90 11.47
C TRP A 151 -7.34 0.77 10.89
N HIS A 152 -6.82 -0.46 10.85
CA HIS A 152 -7.56 -1.61 10.33
C HIS A 152 -8.72 -2.01 11.25
N ALA A 153 -8.51 -2.01 12.58
CA ALA A 153 -9.54 -2.32 13.57
C ALA A 153 -10.70 -1.33 13.54
N ASN A 154 -10.42 -0.06 13.20
CA ASN A 154 -11.41 1.01 13.11
C ASN A 154 -12.06 1.15 11.72
N LEU A 155 -11.85 0.20 10.80
CA LEU A 155 -12.53 0.22 9.51
C LEU A 155 -14.06 0.04 9.69
N PRO A 156 -14.89 0.95 9.17
CA PRO A 156 -16.34 0.79 9.17
C PRO A 156 -16.76 -0.55 8.54
N HIS A 157 -17.83 -1.17 9.05
CA HIS A 157 -18.30 -2.48 8.57
C HIS A 157 -18.41 -2.54 7.04
N ARG A 158 -18.99 -1.52 6.42
CA ARG A 158 -19.12 -1.37 4.96
C ARG A 158 -17.82 -1.30 4.15
N LEU A 159 -16.67 -1.07 4.79
CA LEU A 159 -15.33 -1.13 4.17
C LEU A 159 -14.62 -2.47 4.39
N GLN A 160 -15.25 -3.42 5.09
CA GLN A 160 -14.72 -4.77 5.22
C GLN A 160 -14.72 -5.47 3.87
N LEU A 161 -13.78 -6.39 3.65
CA LEU A 161 -13.63 -7.09 2.37
C LEU A 161 -14.86 -7.95 2.04
N GLN A 162 -15.55 -8.47 3.08
CA GLN A 162 -16.73 -9.31 2.91
C GLN A 162 -17.99 -8.53 2.55
N SER A 163 -17.98 -7.19 2.70
CA SER A 163 -19.14 -6.31 2.53
C SER A 163 -19.49 -6.03 1.06
N THR A 164 -19.70 -7.09 0.30
CA THR A 164 -20.25 -7.03 -1.06
C THR A 164 -21.76 -7.12 -1.04
N LYS A 165 -22.38 -6.49 -2.03
CA LYS A 165 -23.80 -6.65 -2.32
C LYS A 165 -23.98 -7.35 -3.66
N LEU A 166 -25.10 -8.05 -3.80
CA LEU A 166 -25.46 -8.74 -5.02
C LEU A 166 -25.53 -7.73 -6.19
N ARG A 167 -24.82 -8.01 -7.29
CA ARG A 167 -24.78 -7.18 -8.51
C ARG A 167 -24.16 -5.79 -8.34
N GLU A 168 -23.36 -5.57 -7.30
CA GLU A 168 -22.58 -4.34 -7.12
C GLU A 168 -21.07 -4.63 -7.11
N LEU A 169 -20.29 -3.72 -7.70
CA LEU A 169 -18.83 -3.75 -7.62
C LEU A 169 -18.37 -3.29 -6.23
N CYS A 170 -17.27 -3.84 -5.74
CA CYS A 170 -16.75 -3.54 -4.42
C CYS A 170 -15.27 -3.14 -4.50
N ALA A 171 -14.99 -1.84 -4.36
CA ALA A 171 -13.63 -1.30 -4.42
C ALA A 171 -12.83 -1.52 -3.12
N ASN A 172 -13.41 -2.15 -2.08
CA ASN A 172 -12.74 -2.39 -0.80
C ASN A 172 -11.46 -3.22 -0.97
N GLY A 173 -11.40 -4.11 -1.97
CA GLY A 173 -10.19 -4.89 -2.26
C GLY A 173 -8.93 -4.04 -2.48
N ALA A 174 -9.07 -2.88 -3.11
CA ALA A 174 -7.95 -1.95 -3.32
C ALA A 174 -7.45 -1.32 -2.02
N LEU A 175 -8.36 -1.01 -1.09
CA LEU A 175 -8.03 -0.48 0.23
C LEU A 175 -7.27 -1.52 1.07
N HIS A 176 -7.75 -2.76 1.09
CA HIS A 176 -7.11 -3.86 1.82
C HIS A 176 -5.74 -4.21 1.23
N LEU A 177 -5.60 -4.18 -0.10
CA LEU A 177 -4.30 -4.39 -0.76
C LEU A 177 -3.31 -3.27 -0.42
N ALA A 178 -3.77 -2.01 -0.41
CA ALA A 178 -2.94 -0.89 0.02
C ALA A 178 -2.47 -1.07 1.47
N HIS A 179 -3.35 -1.49 2.38
CA HIS A 179 -2.99 -1.76 3.77
C HIS A 179 -1.92 -2.85 3.87
N ALA A 180 -2.14 -3.98 3.20
CA ALA A 180 -1.17 -5.08 3.14
C ALA A 180 0.18 -4.61 2.57
N ALA A 181 0.19 -3.74 1.56
CA ALA A 181 1.42 -3.18 1.00
C ALA A 181 2.19 -2.34 2.03
N VAL A 182 1.52 -1.51 2.85
CA VAL A 182 2.22 -0.76 3.91
C VAL A 182 2.80 -1.71 4.97
N GLU A 183 2.05 -2.74 5.35
CA GLU A 183 2.56 -3.77 6.28
C GLU A 183 3.79 -4.49 5.70
N ILE A 184 3.74 -4.88 4.42
CA ILE A 184 4.85 -5.51 3.73
C ILE A 184 6.05 -4.56 3.67
N ALA A 185 5.86 -3.31 3.25
CA ALA A 185 6.93 -2.32 3.19
C ALA A 185 7.63 -2.15 4.55
N LEU A 186 6.86 -2.10 5.65
CA LEU A 186 7.40 -1.97 6.99
C LEU A 186 8.22 -3.21 7.42
N HIS A 187 7.67 -4.41 7.26
CA HIS A 187 8.37 -5.64 7.66
C HIS A 187 9.56 -5.95 6.75
N ARG A 188 9.46 -5.60 5.45
CA ARG A 188 10.57 -5.68 4.50
C ARG A 188 11.75 -4.81 4.93
N ALA A 189 11.50 -3.61 5.46
CA ALA A 189 12.55 -2.77 6.00
C ALA A 189 13.22 -3.42 7.22
N LEU A 190 12.43 -3.98 8.13
CA LEU A 190 12.98 -4.64 9.33
C LEU A 190 13.84 -5.86 8.97
N VAL A 191 13.38 -6.70 8.03
CA VAL A 191 14.16 -7.85 7.55
C VAL A 191 15.48 -7.41 6.89
N ARG A 192 15.48 -6.32 6.12
CA ARG A 192 16.69 -5.80 5.48
C ARG A 192 17.77 -5.30 6.44
N ILE A 193 17.38 -4.84 7.62
CA ILE A 193 18.31 -4.27 8.62
C ILE A 193 18.93 -5.38 9.47
N MET A 194 18.37 -6.60 9.42
CA MET A 194 18.90 -7.72 10.18
C MET A 194 20.32 -8.07 9.73
N THR A 195 21.18 -8.32 10.69
CA THR A 195 22.58 -8.75 10.52
C THR A 195 22.81 -10.09 11.22
N PRO A 196 23.93 -10.78 10.97
CA PRO A 196 24.30 -12.01 11.70
C PRO A 196 24.37 -11.82 13.22
N ASP A 197 24.63 -10.60 13.68
CA ASP A 197 24.70 -10.23 15.11
C ASP A 197 23.32 -9.92 15.73
N THR A 198 22.23 -10.04 14.97
CA THR A 198 20.87 -9.81 15.49
C THR A 198 20.56 -10.82 16.61
N PRO A 199 20.07 -10.38 17.77
CA PRO A 199 19.70 -11.31 18.85
C PRO A 199 18.74 -12.38 18.36
N GLY A 200 19.01 -13.66 18.64
CA GLY A 200 18.26 -14.79 18.08
C GLY A 200 16.74 -14.70 18.31
N SER A 201 16.29 -14.30 19.51
CA SER A 201 14.86 -14.11 19.80
C SER A 201 14.23 -13.00 18.96
N LEU A 202 14.96 -11.91 18.70
CA LEU A 202 14.50 -10.83 17.84
C LEU A 202 14.46 -11.27 16.38
N TYR A 203 15.48 -12.01 15.94
CA TYR A 203 15.55 -12.60 14.61
C TYR A 203 14.32 -13.45 14.32
N GLU A 204 13.99 -14.39 15.22
CA GLU A 204 12.84 -15.28 15.11
C GLU A 204 11.51 -14.52 15.04
N VAL A 205 11.33 -13.50 15.88
CA VAL A 205 10.11 -12.68 15.91
C VAL A 205 9.93 -11.89 14.61
N LEU A 206 10.99 -11.25 14.11
CA LEU A 206 10.93 -10.47 12.88
C LEU A 206 10.64 -11.36 11.67
N ARG A 207 11.32 -12.51 11.58
CA ARG A 207 11.11 -13.50 10.51
C ARG A 207 9.72 -14.12 10.54
N SER A 208 9.27 -14.59 11.70
CA SER A 208 7.93 -15.19 11.83
C SER A 208 6.83 -14.19 11.50
N THR A 209 6.95 -12.94 11.96
CA THR A 209 5.99 -11.88 11.65
C THR A 209 5.99 -11.54 10.17
N ALA A 210 7.17 -11.40 9.55
CA ALA A 210 7.32 -11.16 8.12
C ALA A 210 6.66 -12.27 7.27
N ARG A 211 6.89 -13.53 7.63
CA ARG A 211 6.24 -14.68 6.97
C ARG A 211 4.73 -14.67 7.12
N ALA A 212 4.22 -14.37 8.31
CA ALA A 212 2.78 -14.26 8.56
C ALA A 212 2.16 -13.14 7.70
N LYS A 213 2.81 -11.97 7.59
CA LYS A 213 2.34 -10.86 6.76
C LYS A 213 2.37 -11.17 5.27
N LEU A 214 3.40 -11.85 4.80
CA LEU A 214 3.47 -12.37 3.44
C LEU A 214 2.30 -13.33 3.15
N GLN A 215 2.08 -14.29 4.04
CA GLN A 215 1.00 -15.28 3.90
C GLN A 215 -0.38 -14.60 3.84
N SER A 216 -0.68 -13.71 4.79
CA SER A 216 -1.97 -12.99 4.81
C SER A 216 -2.19 -12.13 3.55
N ALA A 217 -1.13 -11.53 2.99
CA ALA A 217 -1.25 -10.73 1.77
C ALA A 217 -1.53 -11.59 0.52
N ILE A 218 -0.96 -12.81 0.45
CA ILE A 218 -1.25 -13.78 -0.62
C ILE A 218 -2.69 -14.29 -0.48
N GLU A 219 -3.13 -14.64 0.73
CA GLU A 219 -4.50 -15.06 1.02
C GLU A 219 -5.51 -13.97 0.67
N LEU A 220 -5.21 -12.71 0.96
CA LEU A 220 -6.02 -11.56 0.56
C LEU A 220 -6.25 -11.56 -0.95
N LEU A 221 -5.18 -11.62 -1.76
CA LEU A 221 -5.30 -11.68 -3.22
C LEU A 221 -6.05 -12.94 -3.68
N GLY A 222 -5.81 -14.08 -3.03
CA GLY A 222 -6.50 -15.35 -3.28
C GLY A 222 -7.98 -15.33 -2.93
N SER A 223 -8.41 -14.45 -2.02
CA SER A 223 -9.80 -14.30 -1.57
C SER A 223 -10.61 -13.30 -2.40
N LEU A 224 -9.96 -12.52 -3.29
CA LEU A 224 -10.67 -11.52 -4.10
C LEU A 224 -11.69 -12.19 -5.01
N ARG A 225 -12.95 -11.76 -4.87
CA ARG A 225 -14.11 -12.21 -5.64
C ARG A 225 -14.29 -11.40 -6.94
N PRO A 226 -15.12 -11.85 -7.89
CA PRO A 226 -15.40 -11.11 -9.13
C PRO A 226 -15.77 -9.64 -8.89
N GLU A 227 -16.60 -9.36 -7.88
CA GLU A 227 -17.03 -8.01 -7.48
C GLU A 227 -15.86 -7.10 -7.10
N HIS A 228 -14.78 -7.66 -6.54
CA HIS A 228 -13.54 -6.93 -6.23
C HIS A 228 -12.69 -6.77 -7.49
N THR A 229 -12.48 -7.85 -8.24
CA THR A 229 -11.57 -7.85 -9.39
C THR A 229 -12.03 -6.92 -10.51
N ALA A 230 -13.35 -6.78 -10.70
CA ALA A 230 -13.96 -5.90 -11.69
C ALA A 230 -14.17 -4.46 -11.17
N ALA A 231 -13.93 -4.19 -9.89
CA ALA A 231 -14.03 -2.84 -9.33
C ALA A 231 -12.86 -1.95 -9.73
N PHE A 232 -12.86 -0.71 -9.22
CA PHE A 232 -11.78 0.24 -9.43
C PHE A 232 -10.50 -0.18 -8.68
N TRP A 233 -9.37 -0.12 -9.39
CA TRP A 233 -8.03 -0.29 -8.83
C TRP A 233 -7.14 0.88 -9.24
N GLY A 234 -6.50 1.53 -8.28
CA GLY A 234 -5.61 2.66 -8.54
C GLY A 234 -4.31 2.25 -9.26
N SER A 235 -3.58 3.22 -9.81
CA SER A 235 -2.33 2.95 -10.57
C SER A 235 -1.24 2.25 -9.75
N ALA A 236 -1.33 2.30 -8.42
CA ALA A 236 -0.40 1.65 -7.50
C ALA A 236 -0.66 0.14 -7.34
N ALA A 237 -1.87 -0.35 -7.64
CA ALA A 237 -2.32 -1.70 -7.27
C ALA A 237 -1.43 -2.82 -7.82
N ALA A 238 -1.02 -2.71 -9.08
CA ALA A 238 -0.15 -3.72 -9.71
C ALA A 238 1.20 -3.84 -8.98
N TYR A 239 1.76 -2.72 -8.57
CA TYR A 239 3.03 -2.67 -7.86
C TYR A 239 2.91 -3.09 -6.40
N GLN A 240 1.82 -2.70 -5.73
CA GLN A 240 1.48 -3.19 -4.38
C GLN A 240 1.39 -4.72 -4.35
N ALA A 241 0.74 -5.32 -5.36
CA ALA A 241 0.68 -6.77 -5.50
C ALA A 241 2.04 -7.42 -5.83
N ALA A 242 2.86 -6.78 -6.68
CA ALA A 242 4.21 -7.26 -6.98
C ALA A 242 5.16 -7.17 -5.77
N GLU A 243 4.98 -6.16 -4.91
CA GLU A 243 5.77 -5.97 -3.69
C GLU A 243 5.65 -7.15 -2.72
N ILE A 244 4.48 -7.79 -2.64
CA ILE A 244 4.27 -9.03 -1.88
C ILE A 244 5.26 -10.11 -2.33
N GLY A 245 5.44 -10.27 -3.64
CA GLY A 245 6.43 -11.19 -4.20
C GLY A 245 7.87 -10.77 -3.95
N SER A 246 8.17 -9.47 -4.00
CA SER A 246 9.49 -8.94 -3.63
C SER A 246 9.85 -9.28 -2.18
N MET A 247 8.87 -9.26 -1.26
CA MET A 247 9.06 -9.69 0.12
C MET A 247 9.39 -11.18 0.23
N ALA A 248 8.68 -12.04 -0.53
CA ALA A 248 9.01 -13.46 -0.60
C ALA A 248 10.43 -13.70 -1.14
N GLY A 249 10.83 -12.95 -2.17
CA GLY A 249 12.20 -13.00 -2.71
C GLY A 249 13.27 -12.55 -1.71
N LEU A 250 12.99 -11.52 -0.91
CA LEU A 250 13.89 -11.08 0.17
C LEU A 250 14.04 -12.16 1.24
N LEU A 251 12.93 -12.73 1.71
CA LEU A 251 12.94 -13.79 2.71
C LEU A 251 13.71 -15.01 2.19
N TRP A 252 13.49 -15.39 0.93
CA TRP A 252 14.23 -16.47 0.26
C TRP A 252 15.73 -16.21 0.18
N ALA A 253 16.12 -15.02 -0.29
CA ALA A 253 17.53 -14.67 -0.51
C ALA A 253 18.33 -14.55 0.79
N THR A 254 17.64 -14.39 1.92
CA THR A 254 18.24 -14.25 3.24
C THR A 254 17.94 -15.46 4.14
N ALA A 255 17.29 -16.51 3.65
CA ALA A 255 16.90 -17.66 4.44
C ALA A 255 18.12 -18.42 4.98
N ASP A 256 18.03 -18.91 6.22
CA ASP A 256 19.11 -19.71 6.85
C ASP A 256 18.92 -21.22 6.63
N SER A 257 17.79 -21.65 6.07
CA SER A 257 17.47 -23.05 5.85
C SER A 257 16.85 -23.31 4.49
N PHE A 258 17.12 -24.50 3.95
CA PHE A 258 16.47 -24.97 2.73
C PHE A 258 14.95 -25.06 2.87
N ASP A 259 14.44 -25.34 4.07
CA ASP A 259 13.01 -25.38 4.35
C ASP A 259 12.36 -23.99 4.18
N GLU A 260 13.00 -22.93 4.68
CA GLU A 260 12.49 -21.56 4.51
C GLU A 260 12.59 -21.12 3.04
N MET A 261 13.66 -21.50 2.34
CA MET A 261 13.79 -21.27 0.89
C MET A 261 12.65 -21.96 0.12
N ALA A 262 12.39 -23.23 0.40
CA ALA A 262 11.31 -23.98 -0.23
C ALA A 262 9.93 -23.38 0.08
N TRP A 263 9.72 -22.97 1.33
CA TRP A 263 8.50 -22.28 1.75
C TRP A 263 8.29 -20.97 0.96
N CYS A 264 9.32 -20.13 0.84
CA CYS A 264 9.24 -18.87 0.08
C CYS A 264 8.97 -19.11 -1.41
N ALA A 265 9.61 -20.11 -2.01
CA ALA A 265 9.35 -20.49 -3.41
C ALA A 265 7.90 -20.91 -3.61
N ALA A 266 7.34 -21.71 -2.71
CA ALA A 266 5.93 -22.10 -2.75
C ALA A 266 4.98 -20.89 -2.59
N ARG A 267 5.34 -19.88 -1.79
CA ARG A 267 4.56 -18.63 -1.66
C ARG A 267 4.58 -17.81 -2.96
N VAL A 268 5.71 -17.75 -3.66
CA VAL A 268 5.79 -17.08 -4.97
C VAL A 268 4.89 -17.77 -6.00
N GLU A 269 4.86 -19.11 -6.03
CA GLU A 269 3.98 -19.85 -6.94
C GLU A 269 2.49 -19.65 -6.60
N GLU A 270 2.14 -19.63 -5.31
CA GLU A 270 0.77 -19.34 -4.88
C GLU A 270 0.32 -17.93 -5.31
N LEU A 271 1.20 -16.93 -5.12
CA LEU A 271 0.95 -15.56 -5.58
C LEU A 271 0.78 -15.50 -7.10
N ARG A 272 1.66 -16.16 -7.87
CA ARG A 272 1.55 -16.23 -9.33
C ARG A 272 0.24 -16.83 -9.77
N TRP A 273 -0.17 -17.93 -9.14
CA TRP A 273 -1.45 -18.57 -9.42
C TRP A 273 -2.61 -17.63 -9.13
N ALA A 274 -2.63 -17.01 -7.95
CA ALA A 274 -3.69 -16.08 -7.54
C ALA A 274 -3.84 -14.90 -8.51
N LEU A 275 -2.72 -14.35 -9.00
CA LEU A 275 -2.70 -13.27 -9.99
C LEU A 275 -3.12 -13.76 -11.38
N ARG A 276 -2.63 -14.93 -11.82
CA ARG A 276 -2.92 -15.50 -13.15
C ARG A 276 -4.41 -15.78 -13.33
N VAL A 277 -5.05 -16.40 -12.33
CA VAL A 277 -6.50 -16.69 -12.35
C VAL A 277 -7.33 -15.40 -12.53
N ARG A 278 -6.83 -14.27 -12.01
CA ARG A 278 -7.54 -12.97 -12.03
C ARG A 278 -7.15 -12.08 -13.21
N GLY A 279 -6.00 -12.34 -13.84
CA GLY A 279 -5.43 -11.46 -14.86
C GLY A 279 -6.30 -11.26 -16.11
N ALA A 280 -7.27 -12.15 -16.36
CA ALA A 280 -8.26 -11.96 -17.42
C ALA A 280 -9.23 -10.80 -17.08
N ALA A 281 -9.75 -10.78 -15.85
CA ALA A 281 -10.76 -9.81 -15.40
C ALA A 281 -10.18 -8.54 -14.76
N ALA A 282 -8.96 -8.62 -14.20
CA ALA A 282 -8.32 -7.55 -13.46
C ALA A 282 -7.01 -7.08 -14.12
N PRO A 283 -6.97 -5.90 -14.75
CA PRO A 283 -5.75 -5.37 -15.37
C PRO A 283 -4.58 -5.24 -14.40
N PHE A 284 -4.84 -4.84 -13.14
CA PHE A 284 -3.79 -4.71 -12.13
C PHE A 284 -3.12 -6.05 -11.83
N ALA A 285 -3.88 -7.16 -11.80
CA ALA A 285 -3.35 -8.48 -11.50
C ALA A 285 -2.47 -9.01 -12.65
N ARG A 286 -2.86 -8.72 -13.89
CA ARG A 286 -2.05 -9.02 -15.09
C ARG A 286 -0.73 -8.26 -15.07
N GLU A 287 -0.76 -6.97 -14.77
CA GLU A 287 0.45 -6.16 -14.69
C GLU A 287 1.33 -6.55 -13.50
N ALA A 288 0.73 -6.88 -12.34
CA ALA A 288 1.44 -7.41 -11.19
C ALA A 288 2.18 -8.71 -11.51
N LEU A 289 1.54 -9.63 -12.25
CA LEU A 289 2.17 -10.88 -12.68
C LEU A 289 3.37 -10.60 -13.59
N ARG A 290 3.24 -9.66 -14.54
CA ARG A 290 4.34 -9.25 -15.43
C ARG A 290 5.52 -8.66 -14.64
N LEU A 291 5.24 -7.81 -13.66
CA LEU A 291 6.25 -7.22 -12.78
C LEU A 291 6.94 -8.30 -11.95
N LEU A 292 6.18 -9.24 -11.39
CA LEU A 292 6.67 -10.35 -10.58
C LEU A 292 7.61 -11.28 -11.38
N GLU A 293 7.24 -11.61 -12.62
CA GLU A 293 8.06 -12.44 -13.51
C GLU A 293 9.37 -11.76 -13.88
N ARG A 294 9.36 -10.44 -14.08
CA ARG A 294 10.58 -9.65 -14.32
C ARG A 294 11.50 -9.66 -13.10
N ASP A 295 10.95 -9.42 -11.91
CA ASP A 295 11.74 -9.18 -10.70
C ASP A 295 12.25 -10.49 -10.08
N ILE A 296 11.46 -11.58 -10.15
CA ILE A 296 11.82 -12.88 -9.57
C ILE A 296 12.39 -13.86 -10.60
N GLY A 297 12.09 -13.69 -11.89
CA GLY A 297 12.63 -14.55 -12.96
C GLY A 297 14.16 -14.60 -12.98
N GLY A 298 14.83 -13.53 -12.53
CA GLY A 298 16.28 -13.46 -12.38
C GLY A 298 16.85 -14.16 -11.14
N LEU A 299 16.05 -14.42 -10.10
CA LEU A 299 16.51 -14.99 -8.83
C LEU A 299 16.67 -16.51 -8.85
N GLY A 300 16.31 -17.19 -9.95
CA GLY A 300 16.43 -18.65 -10.05
C GLY A 300 15.52 -19.44 -9.10
N MET A 301 14.69 -18.77 -8.28
CA MET A 301 13.77 -19.36 -7.30
C MET A 301 12.84 -20.44 -7.88
N VAL A 302 12.58 -20.38 -9.19
CA VAL A 302 11.67 -21.28 -9.93
C VAL A 302 12.41 -22.47 -10.56
N LYS A 303 13.76 -22.44 -10.60
CA LYS A 303 14.58 -23.52 -11.14
C LYS A 303 14.97 -24.56 -10.08
N ALA A 304 14.57 -24.38 -8.83
CA ALA A 304 14.69 -25.40 -7.80
C ALA A 304 13.62 -26.49 -8.00
N ASN A 305 13.70 -27.21 -9.13
CA ASN A 305 13.01 -28.48 -9.28
C ASN A 305 13.92 -29.58 -8.67
N PRO A 306 13.48 -30.36 -7.68
CA PRO A 306 14.29 -31.41 -7.07
C PRO A 306 14.62 -32.57 -8.02
N ASP A 307 13.95 -32.68 -9.17
CA ASP A 307 14.06 -33.83 -10.09
C ASP A 307 15.10 -33.66 -11.21
N GLY A 308 16.15 -32.87 -10.97
CA GLY A 308 17.31 -32.80 -11.86
C GLY A 308 18.24 -34.00 -11.68
N ILE A 309 17.87 -35.16 -12.22
CA ILE A 309 18.82 -36.26 -12.43
C ILE A 309 19.66 -35.93 -13.69
N PRO A 310 21.00 -36.13 -13.67
CA PRO A 310 21.87 -35.88 -14.83
C PRO A 310 21.49 -36.67 -16.09
#